data_AF-A0A0J9X3M2-F1
#
_entry.id   AF-A0A0J9X3M2-F1
#
_cell.length_a   1.000
_cell.length_b   1.000
_cell.length_c   1.000
_cell.angle_alpha   90.00
_cell.angle_beta   90.00
_cell.angle_gamma   90.00
#
_symmetry.space_group_name_H-M   'P 1'
#
loop_
_entity.id
_entity.type
_entity.pdbx_description
1 polymer ?
#
loop_
_entity_poly.entity_id
_entity_poly.type
_entity_poly.pdbx_seq_one_letter_code
_entity_poly.pdbx_strand_id
1 'polypeptide(L)'
;MLSVVLSQQEYSTLLRYFNVNETSIALKPYSSDSESGFSLTSVIRTNLRLFAKIYILLTAVRNFRQAIASRSLAGLSFFDSQFARIALSVSSISASYKVLYKILLEAQPRFKPFFKYVEEEQKKLQIPFAFESHTFTPFVAGLASGSLIAIWPHTAGREILGVYIVVRAGEMVFNYIDDLGLLQKIKPKFFGSWALFPFAFAQMFHSFFFNPETNTNAVNRLLTKLSLDFMPARPAGYVGDWPTPEQVVRNISQVAVNNYPKFTSTLMFPNSTGDTYVPDYLRDVRPVVLRAHPSIKTMTGAILHPFEPSNFKFYAEICLKKLSSIGKYVFALYLVLGLISLRREQKRKDPKDADSEERTDKIIKVLQTALQAVPKAVRTTVFIAMSTVSAWANIELFQHLFGSKFLSKHRFKFSGFLAGLWAMIDQGSHTRGRYLFAFRAAGLSYWRVLVKEGRIKGAKGLEVWFFAWSFAILMCLFDRNPKVVSGKFLRKVLGFIKNDEFKDPLSGEEKIKSD
;
A
#
# COMPACT_ATOMS: atom_id res chain seq x y z
N MET A 1 -23.33 -14.46 32.44
CA MET A 1 -22.32 -14.01 31.43
C MET A 1 -22.23 -14.94 30.21
N LEU A 2 -22.22 -16.27 30.37
CA LEU A 2 -22.17 -17.23 29.24
C LEU A 2 -23.35 -17.09 28.25
N SER A 3 -24.54 -16.69 28.72
CA SER A 3 -25.75 -16.45 27.91
C SER A 3 -25.63 -15.30 26.89
N VAL A 4 -24.70 -14.36 27.11
CA VAL A 4 -24.45 -13.24 26.20
C VAL A 4 -23.53 -13.66 25.05
N VAL A 5 -22.67 -14.68 25.27
CA VAL A 5 -21.61 -15.09 24.35
C VAL A 5 -22.02 -16.27 23.46
N LEU A 6 -22.79 -17.21 24.01
CA LEU A 6 -23.13 -18.48 23.35
C LEU A 6 -24.53 -18.45 22.71
N SER A 7 -24.67 -19.10 21.54
CA SER A 7 -25.97 -19.41 20.94
C SER A 7 -26.70 -20.47 21.78
N GLN A 8 -28.04 -20.52 21.76
CA GLN A 8 -28.80 -21.57 22.46
C GLN A 8 -28.37 -22.99 22.04
N GLN A 9 -28.07 -23.19 20.74
CA GLN A 9 -27.57 -24.46 20.23
C GLN A 9 -26.15 -24.79 20.73
N GLU A 10 -25.28 -23.80 20.88
CA GLU A 10 -23.92 -24.01 21.38
C GLU A 10 -23.93 -24.25 22.89
N TYR A 11 -24.83 -23.58 23.62
CA TYR A 11 -25.03 -23.80 25.04
C TYR A 11 -25.59 -25.19 25.32
N SER A 12 -26.58 -25.66 24.54
CA SER A 12 -27.07 -27.03 24.66
C SER A 12 -26.01 -28.06 24.26
N THR A 13 -25.18 -27.77 23.26
CA THR A 13 -24.05 -28.65 22.88
C THR A 13 -22.98 -28.71 23.97
N LEU A 14 -22.67 -27.58 24.62
CA LEU A 14 -21.73 -27.52 25.75
C LEU A 14 -22.29 -28.22 26.99
N LEU A 15 -23.57 -28.05 27.32
CA LEU A 15 -24.22 -28.75 28.42
C LEU A 15 -24.22 -30.27 28.21
N ARG A 16 -24.45 -30.73 26.97
CA ARG A 16 -24.30 -32.14 26.59
C ARG A 16 -22.86 -32.64 26.74
N TYR A 17 -21.87 -31.80 26.45
CA TYR A 17 -20.46 -32.17 26.60
C TYR A 17 -19.99 -32.26 28.06
N PHE A 18 -20.57 -31.44 28.94
CA PHE A 18 -20.26 -31.45 30.39
C PHE A 18 -21.16 -32.37 31.22
N ASN A 19 -22.08 -33.10 30.58
CA ASN A 19 -22.98 -34.08 31.22
C ASN A 19 -23.77 -33.48 32.41
N VAL A 20 -24.11 -32.20 32.33
CA VAL A 20 -24.90 -31.50 33.34
C VAL A 20 -26.37 -31.64 32.98
N ASN A 21 -27.18 -32.20 33.89
CA ASN A 21 -28.62 -32.38 33.69
C ASN A 21 -29.30 -31.05 33.31
N GLU A 22 -30.00 -31.05 32.17
CA GLU A 22 -30.64 -29.90 31.50
C GLU A 22 -31.68 -29.15 32.37
N THR A 23 -32.04 -29.68 33.55
CA THR A 23 -33.18 -29.23 34.35
C THR A 23 -32.88 -28.13 35.38
N SER A 24 -31.62 -27.84 35.70
CA SER A 24 -31.29 -26.91 36.81
C SER A 24 -30.91 -25.48 36.37
N ILE A 25 -30.64 -25.25 35.07
CA ILE A 25 -30.23 -23.92 34.57
C ILE A 25 -30.90 -23.65 33.20
N ALA A 26 -32.21 -23.87 33.12
CA ALA A 26 -33.00 -23.50 31.96
C ALA A 26 -33.04 -21.96 31.85
N LEU A 27 -32.22 -21.40 30.97
CA LEU A 27 -32.36 -20.01 30.53
C LEU A 27 -33.76 -19.84 29.94
N LYS A 28 -34.59 -18.98 30.55
CA LYS A 28 -35.91 -18.58 30.02
C LYS A 28 -35.78 -18.32 28.51
N PRO A 29 -36.71 -18.84 27.68
CA PRO A 29 -36.69 -18.57 26.25
C PRO A 29 -36.70 -17.06 26.04
N TYR A 30 -35.67 -16.54 25.38
CA TYR A 30 -35.71 -15.18 24.86
C TYR A 30 -36.66 -15.26 23.65
N SER A 31 -37.91 -14.86 23.86
CA SER A 31 -38.87 -14.72 22.78
C SER A 31 -38.28 -13.71 21.79
N SER A 32 -38.15 -14.13 20.54
CA SER A 32 -37.84 -13.25 19.43
C SER A 32 -39.09 -12.44 19.09
N ASP A 33 -39.58 -11.64 20.04
CA ASP A 33 -40.69 -10.73 19.80
C ASP A 33 -40.11 -9.43 19.25
N SER A 34 -39.88 -9.41 17.93
CA SER A 34 -40.08 -8.23 17.08
C SER A 34 -39.85 -8.63 15.63
N GLU A 35 -40.88 -8.47 14.80
CA GLU A 35 -40.86 -8.55 13.33
C GLU A 35 -40.00 -7.45 12.66
N SER A 36 -39.03 -6.87 13.38
CA SER A 36 -38.17 -5.78 12.94
C SER A 36 -36.67 -6.03 13.23
N GLY A 37 -36.16 -7.23 12.94
CA GLY A 37 -34.76 -7.46 12.49
C GLY A 37 -33.57 -6.85 13.26
N PHE A 38 -33.74 -6.33 14.48
CA PHE A 38 -32.67 -5.74 15.28
C PHE A 38 -32.81 -6.15 16.75
N SER A 39 -31.81 -6.87 17.25
CA SER A 39 -31.66 -7.07 18.68
C SER A 39 -30.29 -6.56 19.11
N LEU A 40 -30.27 -5.69 20.12
CA LEU A 40 -29.00 -5.24 20.73
C LEU A 40 -28.18 -6.44 21.23
N THR A 41 -28.86 -7.49 21.72
CA THR A 41 -28.20 -8.72 22.18
C THR A 41 -27.48 -9.47 21.05
N SER A 42 -28.04 -9.47 19.83
CA SER A 42 -27.40 -10.12 18.68
C SER A 42 -26.18 -9.34 18.22
N VAL A 43 -26.24 -8.00 18.24
CA VAL A 43 -25.10 -7.13 17.95
C VAL A 43 -23.97 -7.36 18.95
N ILE A 44 -24.27 -7.38 20.25
CA ILE A 44 -23.27 -7.61 21.30
C ILE A 44 -22.61 -8.99 21.11
N ARG A 45 -23.41 -10.04 20.93
CA ARG A 45 -22.92 -11.42 20.73
C ARG A 45 -22.01 -11.53 19.51
N THR A 46 -22.41 -10.97 18.37
CA THR A 46 -21.62 -11.06 17.13
C THR A 46 -20.31 -10.29 17.24
N ASN A 47 -20.31 -9.12 17.89
CA ASN A 47 -19.08 -8.34 18.08
C ASN A 47 -18.13 -8.96 19.11
N LEU A 48 -18.64 -9.63 20.16
CA LEU A 48 -17.82 -10.43 21.07
C LEU A 48 -17.14 -11.60 20.35
N ARG A 49 -17.87 -12.29 19.46
CA ARG A 49 -17.30 -13.36 18.62
C ARG A 49 -16.25 -12.82 17.65
N LEU A 50 -16.49 -11.64 17.06
CA LEU A 50 -15.51 -10.99 16.19
C LEU A 50 -14.25 -10.60 16.98
N PHE A 51 -14.41 -10.06 18.19
CA PHE A 51 -13.29 -9.77 19.09
C PHE A 51 -12.45 -11.03 19.33
N ALA A 52 -13.09 -12.12 19.76
CA ALA A 52 -12.40 -13.40 20.02
C ALA A 52 -11.69 -13.94 18.77
N LYS A 53 -12.35 -13.93 17.61
CA LYS A 53 -11.76 -14.39 16.34
C LYS A 53 -10.53 -13.58 15.94
N ILE A 54 -10.59 -12.25 16.01
CA ILE A 54 -9.46 -11.38 15.66
C ILE A 54 -8.31 -11.58 16.65
N TYR A 55 -8.61 -11.67 17.94
CA TYR A 55 -7.60 -11.88 18.98
C TYR A 55 -6.85 -13.22 18.80
N ILE A 56 -7.59 -14.30 18.58
CA ILE A 56 -7.03 -15.64 18.32
C ILE A 56 -6.19 -15.61 17.04
N LEU A 57 -6.69 -14.97 15.97
CA LEU A 57 -5.97 -14.87 14.70
C LEU A 57 -4.63 -14.13 14.86
N LEU A 58 -4.61 -12.98 15.53
CA LEU A 58 -3.39 -12.19 15.73
C LEU A 58 -2.37 -12.95 16.57
N THR A 59 -2.82 -13.59 17.65
CA THR A 59 -1.99 -14.41 18.52
C THR A 59 -1.42 -15.61 17.76
N ALA A 60 -2.24 -16.29 16.95
CA ALA A 60 -1.82 -17.40 16.11
C ALA A 60 -0.77 -16.97 15.07
N VAL A 61 -0.96 -15.84 14.38
CA VAL A 61 0.01 -15.33 13.39
C VAL A 61 1.34 -14.97 14.04
N ARG A 62 1.32 -14.35 15.21
CA ARG A 62 2.55 -14.05 15.97
C ARG A 62 3.27 -15.33 16.35
N ASN A 63 2.56 -16.26 16.97
CA ASN A 63 3.10 -17.54 17.42
C ASN A 63 3.67 -18.35 16.25
N PHE A 64 2.99 -18.35 15.10
CA PHE A 64 3.48 -18.99 13.88
C PHE A 64 4.78 -18.36 13.37
N ARG A 65 4.88 -17.03 13.35
CA ARG A 65 6.12 -16.33 12.95
C ARG A 65 7.27 -16.61 13.92
N GLN A 66 6.99 -16.63 15.22
CA GLN A 66 7.99 -16.90 16.24
C GLN A 66 8.45 -18.36 16.20
N ALA A 67 7.55 -19.31 15.94
CA ALA A 67 7.89 -20.72 15.75
C ALA A 67 8.79 -20.93 14.52
N ILE A 68 8.52 -20.21 13.41
CA ILE A 68 9.39 -20.26 12.22
C ILE A 68 10.76 -19.64 12.50
N ALA A 69 10.79 -18.50 13.20
CA ALA A 69 12.03 -17.77 13.45
C ALA A 69 12.93 -18.48 14.48
N SER A 70 12.36 -18.99 15.56
CA SER A 70 13.11 -19.64 16.65
C SER A 70 13.29 -21.15 16.47
N ARG A 71 12.61 -21.76 15.48
CA ARG A 71 12.48 -23.23 15.32
C ARG A 71 12.10 -23.95 16.62
N SER A 72 11.45 -23.26 17.56
CA SER A 72 11.07 -23.78 18.87
C SER A 72 9.68 -23.28 19.27
N LEU A 73 9.00 -24.03 20.14
CA LEU A 73 7.73 -23.62 20.76
C LEU A 73 7.94 -22.91 22.11
N ALA A 74 9.18 -22.70 22.53
CA ALA A 74 9.49 -22.01 23.78
C ALA A 74 9.27 -20.48 23.63
N GLY A 75 8.52 -19.89 24.57
CA GLY A 75 8.27 -18.43 24.59
C GLY A 75 6.99 -17.95 23.89
N LEU A 76 6.00 -18.83 23.70
CA LEU A 76 4.67 -18.46 23.21
C LEU A 76 3.97 -17.55 24.24
N SER A 77 3.52 -16.38 23.79
CA SER A 77 2.74 -15.45 24.60
C SER A 77 1.29 -15.49 24.14
N PHE A 78 0.40 -15.90 25.05
CA PHE A 78 -1.03 -15.96 24.78
C PHE A 78 -1.77 -14.69 25.18
N PHE A 79 -1.13 -13.83 25.99
CA PHE A 79 -1.73 -12.61 26.52
C PHE A 79 -0.96 -11.38 26.03
N ASP A 80 -1.43 -10.79 24.93
CA ASP A 80 -0.89 -9.53 24.41
C ASP A 80 -1.93 -8.39 24.53
N SER A 81 -1.58 -7.40 25.34
CA SER A 81 -2.38 -6.18 25.54
C SER A 81 -2.58 -5.38 24.24
N GLN A 82 -1.62 -5.42 23.30
CA GLN A 82 -1.74 -4.71 22.03
C GLN A 82 -2.75 -5.39 21.10
N PHE A 83 -2.73 -6.72 21.00
CA PHE A 83 -3.69 -7.46 20.19
C PHE A 83 -5.10 -7.37 20.76
N ALA A 84 -5.25 -7.35 22.08
CA ALA A 84 -6.53 -7.09 22.72
C ALA A 84 -7.08 -5.71 22.34
N ARG A 85 -6.25 -4.66 22.37
CA ARG A 85 -6.65 -3.30 21.93
C ARG A 85 -7.02 -3.23 20.45
N ILE A 86 -6.30 -3.94 19.58
CA ILE A 86 -6.63 -4.04 18.15
C ILE A 86 -7.99 -4.71 17.97
N ALA A 87 -8.19 -5.89 18.56
CA ALA A 87 -9.46 -6.61 18.48
C ALA A 87 -10.63 -5.81 19.06
N LEU A 88 -10.39 -5.11 20.17
CA LEU A 88 -11.35 -4.20 20.80
C LEU A 88 -11.71 -3.05 19.86
N SER A 89 -10.73 -2.43 19.20
CA SER A 89 -10.99 -1.32 18.27
C SER A 89 -11.87 -1.74 17.10
N VAL A 90 -11.57 -2.88 16.46
CA VAL A 90 -12.32 -3.35 15.28
C VAL A 90 -13.74 -3.77 15.66
N SER A 91 -13.91 -4.47 16.79
CA SER A 91 -15.23 -4.84 17.31
C SER A 91 -16.05 -3.63 17.73
N SER A 92 -15.42 -2.63 18.35
CA SER A 92 -16.08 -1.39 18.73
C SER A 92 -16.53 -0.57 17.51
N ILE A 93 -15.71 -0.49 16.45
CA ILE A 93 -16.09 0.14 15.18
C ILE A 93 -17.33 -0.55 14.59
N SER A 94 -17.34 -1.88 14.52
CA SER A 94 -18.49 -2.59 13.94
C SER A 94 -19.76 -2.49 14.80
N ALA A 95 -19.65 -2.59 16.13
CA ALA A 95 -20.79 -2.46 17.04
C ALA A 95 -21.39 -1.05 16.99
N SER A 96 -20.55 -0.03 17.11
CA SER A 96 -20.99 1.37 17.09
C SER A 96 -21.60 1.75 15.76
N TYR A 97 -21.02 1.32 14.62
CA TYR A 97 -21.60 1.60 13.31
C TYR A 97 -23.03 1.06 13.22
N LYS A 98 -23.27 -0.20 13.62
CA LYS A 98 -24.61 -0.82 13.55
C LYS A 98 -25.65 -0.09 14.39
N VAL A 99 -25.29 0.24 15.63
CA VAL A 99 -26.18 0.93 16.55
C VAL A 99 -26.48 2.35 16.04
N LEU A 100 -25.45 3.11 15.68
CA LEU A 100 -25.61 4.48 15.18
C LEU A 100 -26.36 4.53 13.85
N TYR A 101 -26.04 3.62 12.93
CA TYR A 101 -26.70 3.56 11.63
C TYR A 101 -28.20 3.33 11.77
N LYS A 102 -28.64 2.43 12.65
CA LYS A 102 -30.08 2.19 12.88
C LYS A 102 -30.76 3.34 13.59
N ILE A 103 -30.16 3.90 14.64
CA ILE A 103 -30.71 5.07 15.34
C ILE A 103 -30.89 6.24 14.36
N LEU A 104 -29.90 6.47 13.48
CA LEU A 104 -29.96 7.54 12.48
C LEU A 104 -30.98 7.24 11.37
N LEU A 105 -31.17 5.98 10.98
CA LEU A 105 -32.22 5.59 10.05
C LEU A 105 -33.62 5.82 10.64
N GLU A 106 -33.84 5.46 11.91
CA GLU A 106 -35.11 5.72 12.62
C GLU A 106 -35.36 7.22 12.81
N ALA A 107 -34.29 8.00 12.98
CA ALA A 107 -34.37 9.45 13.09
C ALA A 107 -34.50 10.18 11.74
N GLN A 108 -34.17 9.52 10.61
CA GLN A 108 -34.22 10.08 9.26
C GLN A 108 -35.53 10.83 8.89
N PRO A 109 -36.74 10.33 9.20
CA PRO A 109 -37.98 11.05 8.89
C PRO A 109 -38.06 12.43 9.56
N ARG A 110 -37.45 12.60 10.74
CA ARG A 110 -37.42 13.89 11.46
C ARG A 110 -36.51 14.91 10.77
N PHE A 111 -35.46 14.46 10.10
CA PHE A 111 -34.52 15.33 9.38
C PHE A 111 -34.89 15.57 7.92
N LYS A 112 -35.85 14.82 7.37
CA LYS A 112 -36.33 14.96 5.99
C LYS A 112 -36.71 16.40 5.58
N PRO A 113 -37.42 17.22 6.39
CA PRO A 113 -37.72 18.60 6.01
C PRO A 113 -36.47 19.48 5.89
N PHE A 114 -35.49 19.30 6.78
CA PHE A 114 -34.22 20.03 6.72
C PHE A 114 -33.43 19.69 5.45
N PHE A 115 -33.34 18.40 5.09
CA PHE A 115 -32.62 18.01 3.87
C PHE A 115 -33.32 18.46 2.58
N LYS A 116 -34.65 18.56 2.56
CA LYS A 116 -35.37 19.14 1.41
C LYS A 116 -35.01 20.62 1.21
N TYR A 117 -34.98 21.40 2.30
CA TYR A 117 -34.54 22.78 2.25
C TYR A 117 -33.09 22.92 1.74
N VAL A 118 -32.18 22.09 2.23
CA VAL A 118 -30.78 22.08 1.77
C VAL A 118 -30.68 21.71 0.30
N GLU A 119 -31.44 20.72 -0.18
CA GLU A 119 -31.44 20.31 -1.58
C GLU A 119 -31.95 21.41 -2.51
N GLU A 120 -32.98 22.16 -2.09
CA GLU A 120 -33.53 23.30 -2.83
C GLU A 120 -32.50 24.45 -2.93
N GLU A 121 -31.83 24.80 -1.83
CA GLU A 121 -30.75 25.79 -1.84
C GLU A 121 -29.53 25.32 -2.65
N GLN A 122 -29.18 24.03 -2.62
CA GLN A 122 -28.10 23.48 -3.43
C GLN A 122 -28.39 23.53 -4.93
N LYS A 123 -29.64 23.25 -5.33
CA LYS A 123 -30.10 23.41 -6.72
C LYS A 123 -30.01 24.87 -7.16
N LYS A 124 -30.38 25.81 -6.28
CA LYS A 124 -30.25 27.25 -6.52
C LYS A 124 -28.80 27.70 -6.68
N LEU A 125 -27.88 27.12 -5.90
CA LEU A 125 -26.43 27.38 -5.95
C LEU A 125 -25.67 26.57 -7.01
N GLN A 126 -26.36 25.75 -7.81
CA GLN A 126 -25.76 24.88 -8.85
C GLN A 126 -24.61 24.00 -8.34
N ILE A 127 -24.66 23.57 -7.07
CA ILE A 127 -23.62 22.72 -6.49
C ILE A 127 -23.80 21.29 -7.04
N PRO A 128 -22.80 20.70 -7.70
CA PRO A 128 -22.94 19.40 -8.38
C PRO A 128 -23.06 18.20 -7.41
N PHE A 129 -22.84 18.41 -6.12
CA PHE A 129 -22.95 17.38 -5.08
C PHE A 129 -24.16 17.66 -4.18
N ALA A 130 -25.27 16.99 -4.45
CA ALA A 130 -26.44 17.03 -3.59
C ALA A 130 -26.15 16.24 -2.29
N PHE A 131 -26.29 16.90 -1.14
CA PHE A 131 -26.20 16.25 0.16
C PHE A 131 -27.54 15.58 0.46
N GLU A 132 -27.72 14.38 -0.09
CA GLU A 132 -28.99 13.66 0.03
C GLU A 132 -29.17 13.09 1.44
N SER A 133 -30.41 13.09 1.95
CA SER A 133 -30.74 12.57 3.29
C SER A 133 -30.28 11.13 3.52
N HIS A 134 -30.22 10.32 2.45
CA HIS A 134 -29.79 8.93 2.50
C HIS A 134 -28.25 8.78 2.63
N THR A 135 -27.48 9.77 2.18
CA THR A 135 -26.01 9.79 2.25
C THR A 135 -25.50 10.24 3.62
N PHE A 136 -26.29 11.06 4.32
CA PHE A 136 -25.93 11.59 5.64
C PHE A 136 -25.82 10.51 6.72
N THR A 137 -26.79 9.60 6.79
CA THR A 137 -26.83 8.52 7.79
C THR A 137 -25.56 7.65 7.81
N PRO A 138 -25.13 7.02 6.69
CA PRO A 138 -23.91 6.22 6.66
C PRO A 138 -22.65 7.07 6.89
N PHE A 139 -22.66 8.35 6.51
CA PHE A 139 -21.53 9.25 6.72
C PHE A 139 -21.31 9.55 8.21
N VAL A 140 -22.34 9.98 8.94
CA VAL A 140 -22.24 10.30 10.37
C VAL A 140 -21.96 9.04 11.20
N ALA A 141 -22.67 7.94 10.90
CA ALA A 141 -22.40 6.65 11.54
C ALA A 141 -20.95 6.19 11.29
N GLY A 142 -20.47 6.33 10.06
CA GLY A 142 -19.09 6.01 9.67
C GLY A 142 -18.06 6.90 10.35
N LEU A 143 -18.29 8.21 10.44
CA LEU A 143 -17.35 9.15 11.06
C LEU A 143 -17.22 8.89 12.57
N ALA A 144 -18.35 8.74 13.26
CA ALA A 144 -18.39 8.46 14.69
C ALA A 144 -17.79 7.08 15.02
N SER A 145 -18.21 6.02 14.32
CA SER A 145 -17.65 4.67 14.53
C SER A 145 -16.17 4.59 14.14
N GLY A 146 -15.77 5.24 13.05
CA GLY A 146 -14.39 5.28 12.56
C GLY A 146 -13.43 5.93 13.55
N SER A 147 -13.90 6.90 14.35
CA SER A 147 -13.08 7.54 15.40
C SER A 147 -12.60 6.56 16.48
N LEU A 148 -13.29 5.42 16.68
CA LEU A 148 -12.92 4.38 17.65
C LEU A 148 -11.64 3.63 17.29
N ILE A 149 -11.07 3.85 16.10
CA ILE A 149 -9.68 3.44 15.80
C ILE A 149 -8.67 4.11 16.75
N ALA A 150 -9.04 5.17 17.46
CA ALA A 150 -8.22 5.76 18.53
C ALA A 150 -7.80 4.74 19.60
N ILE A 151 -8.62 3.72 19.86
CA ILE A 151 -8.35 2.62 20.80
C ILE A 151 -7.18 1.75 20.31
N TRP A 152 -6.99 1.63 18.99
CA TRP A 152 -5.88 0.90 18.39
C TRP A 152 -4.55 1.55 18.82
N PRO A 153 -3.56 0.80 19.34
CA PRO A 153 -2.30 1.39 19.82
C PRO A 153 -1.53 2.12 18.70
N HIS A 154 -0.90 3.26 19.01
CA HIS A 154 -0.09 4.01 18.04
C HIS A 154 1.09 3.15 17.56
N THR A 155 0.92 2.49 16.42
CA THR A 155 1.84 1.52 15.83
C THR A 155 1.92 1.78 14.34
N ALA A 156 3.01 1.36 13.68
CA ALA A 156 3.15 1.50 12.24
C ALA A 156 1.98 0.87 11.44
N GLY A 157 1.32 -0.14 12.00
CA GLY A 157 0.12 -0.75 11.40
C GLY A 157 -1.06 0.22 11.31
N ARG A 158 -1.27 1.07 12.32
CA ARG A 158 -2.34 2.08 12.35
C ARG A 158 -2.13 3.15 11.27
N GLU A 159 -0.91 3.66 11.15
CA GLU A 159 -0.51 4.59 10.08
C GLU A 159 -0.75 4.00 8.68
N ILE A 160 -0.28 2.77 8.45
CA ILE A 160 -0.44 2.06 7.18
C ILE A 160 -1.92 1.85 6.85
N LEU A 161 -2.73 1.47 7.84
CA LEU A 161 -4.17 1.28 7.67
C LEU A 161 -4.88 2.60 7.33
N GLY A 162 -4.53 3.69 8.01
CA GLY A 162 -5.07 5.02 7.74
C GLY A 162 -4.82 5.43 6.29
N VAL A 163 -3.56 5.38 5.84
CA VAL A 163 -3.20 5.70 4.44
C VAL A 163 -3.86 4.73 3.45
N TYR A 164 -3.96 3.44 3.80
CA TYR A 164 -4.61 2.44 2.96
C TYR A 164 -6.08 2.80 2.71
N ILE A 165 -6.81 3.13 3.77
CA ILE A 165 -8.24 3.46 3.71
C ILE A 165 -8.46 4.80 3.00
N VAL A 166 -7.61 5.80 3.23
CA VAL A 166 -7.63 7.08 2.48
C VAL A 166 -7.51 6.85 0.98
N VAL A 167 -6.48 6.10 0.55
CA VAL A 167 -6.27 5.83 -0.87
C VAL A 167 -7.42 4.99 -1.43
N ARG A 168 -7.98 4.06 -0.65
CA ARG A 168 -9.15 3.27 -1.08
C ARG A 168 -10.43 4.11 -1.20
N ALA A 169 -10.68 5.03 -0.27
CA ALA A 169 -11.79 5.96 -0.36
C ALA A 169 -11.66 6.84 -1.59
N GLY A 170 -10.48 7.44 -1.82
CA GLY A 170 -10.21 8.26 -3.00
C GLY A 170 -10.36 7.49 -4.31
N GLU A 171 -9.93 6.22 -4.35
CA GLU A 171 -10.10 5.35 -5.51
C GLU A 171 -11.58 5.05 -5.80
N MET A 172 -12.40 4.86 -4.77
CA MET A 172 -13.84 4.62 -4.93
C MET A 172 -14.59 5.89 -5.32
N VAL A 173 -14.23 7.03 -4.75
CA VAL A 173 -14.74 8.33 -5.20
C VAL A 173 -14.41 8.53 -6.68
N PHE A 174 -13.17 8.23 -7.08
CA PHE A 174 -12.76 8.32 -8.48
C PHE A 174 -13.58 7.39 -9.38
N ASN A 175 -13.75 6.13 -9.00
CA ASN A 175 -14.58 5.19 -9.76
C ASN A 175 -16.05 5.66 -9.82
N TYR A 176 -16.60 6.21 -8.74
CA TYR A 176 -17.97 6.72 -8.71
C TYR A 176 -18.17 7.89 -9.68
N ILE A 177 -17.22 8.83 -9.72
CA ILE A 177 -17.26 9.95 -10.67
C ILE A 177 -17.07 9.45 -12.13
N ASP A 178 -16.29 8.40 -12.33
CA ASP A 178 -16.13 7.75 -13.65
C ASP A 178 -17.43 7.06 -14.10
N ASP A 179 -18.13 6.37 -13.20
CA ASP A 179 -19.43 5.72 -13.44
C ASP A 179 -20.53 6.76 -13.79
N LEU A 180 -20.43 7.98 -13.25
CA LEU A 180 -21.31 9.10 -13.61
C LEU A 180 -20.99 9.70 -14.99
N GLY A 181 -19.93 9.24 -15.67
CA GLY A 181 -19.51 9.72 -17.00
C GLY A 181 -18.89 11.13 -17.00
N LEU A 182 -18.70 11.75 -15.82
CA LEU A 182 -18.13 13.10 -15.70
C LEU A 182 -16.66 13.12 -16.13
N LEU A 183 -15.90 12.06 -15.82
CA LEU A 183 -14.49 11.97 -16.18
C LEU A 183 -14.27 11.64 -17.66
N GLN A 184 -15.22 11.02 -18.34
CA GLN A 184 -15.08 10.67 -19.76
C GLN A 184 -14.91 11.90 -20.65
N LYS A 185 -15.46 13.05 -20.23
CA LYS A 185 -15.34 14.33 -20.94
C LYS A 185 -13.99 15.04 -20.71
N ILE A 186 -13.34 14.78 -19.57
CA ILE A 186 -12.15 15.53 -19.12
C ILE A 186 -10.86 14.70 -19.30
N LYS A 187 -10.97 13.37 -19.22
CA LYS A 187 -9.83 12.46 -19.11
C LYS A 187 -9.27 12.07 -20.49
N PRO A 188 -7.98 12.34 -20.76
CA PRO A 188 -7.32 11.82 -21.94
C PRO A 188 -7.25 10.28 -21.91
N LYS A 189 -7.47 9.62 -23.05
CA LYS A 189 -7.50 8.15 -23.15
C LYS A 189 -6.19 7.48 -22.71
N PHE A 190 -5.06 8.18 -22.79
CA PHE A 190 -3.76 7.69 -22.33
C PHE A 190 -3.54 7.81 -20.82
N PHE A 191 -4.37 8.58 -20.11
CA PHE A 191 -4.23 8.81 -18.67
C PHE A 191 -4.84 7.64 -17.89
N GLY A 192 -3.99 6.82 -17.27
CA GLY A 192 -4.41 5.64 -16.52
C GLY A 192 -3.84 5.63 -15.11
N SER A 193 -4.04 4.53 -14.38
CA SER A 193 -3.49 4.34 -13.03
C SER A 193 -1.96 4.39 -12.99
N TRP A 194 -1.28 4.26 -14.14
CA TRP A 194 0.16 4.40 -14.26
C TRP A 194 0.64 5.82 -13.91
N ALA A 195 -0.18 6.86 -14.13
CA ALA A 195 0.19 8.24 -13.86
C ALA A 195 0.42 8.52 -12.37
N LEU A 196 -0.09 7.66 -11.47
CA LEU A 196 0.19 7.74 -10.03
C LEU A 196 1.64 7.37 -9.71
N PHE A 197 2.27 6.52 -10.53
CA PHE A 197 3.62 6.01 -10.26
C PHE A 197 4.71 7.08 -10.36
N PRO A 198 4.76 7.97 -11.38
CA PRO A 198 5.68 9.10 -11.41
C PRO A 198 5.70 9.93 -10.12
N PHE A 199 4.53 10.32 -9.61
CA PHE A 199 4.44 11.07 -8.36
C PHE A 199 4.86 10.26 -7.14
N ALA A 200 4.48 8.97 -7.11
CA ALA A 200 4.87 8.08 -6.03
C ALA A 200 6.39 7.88 -5.98
N PHE A 201 6.99 7.58 -7.14
CA PHE A 201 8.41 7.32 -7.26
C PHE A 201 9.24 8.58 -7.02
N ALA A 202 8.79 9.76 -7.48
CA ALA A 202 9.39 11.05 -7.14
C ALA A 202 9.57 11.25 -5.63
N GLN A 203 8.50 11.00 -4.87
CA GLN A 203 8.54 11.15 -3.42
C GLN A 203 9.42 10.09 -2.75
N MET A 204 9.26 8.82 -3.13
CA MET A 204 10.02 7.69 -2.56
C MET A 204 11.52 7.82 -2.84
N PHE A 205 11.89 8.31 -4.03
CA PHE A 205 13.28 8.53 -4.43
C PHE A 205 13.88 9.71 -3.67
N HIS A 206 13.16 10.83 -3.54
CA HIS A 206 13.62 11.95 -2.72
C HIS A 206 13.79 11.57 -1.25
N SER A 207 12.83 10.86 -0.66
CA SER A 207 12.97 10.39 0.73
C SER A 207 14.12 9.40 0.88
N PHE A 208 14.41 8.55 -0.11
CA PHE A 208 15.54 7.63 -0.06
C PHE A 208 16.90 8.33 0.13
N PHE A 209 17.12 9.50 -0.47
CA PHE A 209 18.38 10.25 -0.32
C PHE A 209 18.44 11.15 0.93
N PHE A 210 17.34 11.83 1.26
CA PHE A 210 17.35 12.85 2.32
C PHE A 210 16.82 12.35 3.67
N ASN A 211 15.85 11.44 3.66
CA ASN A 211 15.11 10.99 4.85
C ASN A 211 14.76 9.49 4.74
N PRO A 212 15.74 8.57 4.62
CA PRO A 212 15.50 7.16 4.34
C PRO A 212 14.58 6.51 5.39
N GLU A 213 14.65 6.91 6.65
CA GLU A 213 13.80 6.41 7.75
C GLU A 213 12.30 6.66 7.56
N THR A 214 11.91 7.61 6.70
CA THR A 214 10.48 7.91 6.44
C THR A 214 9.82 6.90 5.52
N ASN A 215 10.60 6.21 4.69
CA ASN A 215 10.11 5.18 3.79
C ASN A 215 9.75 3.89 4.55
N THR A 216 8.97 3.02 3.90
CA THR A 216 8.75 1.68 4.45
C THR A 216 10.00 0.82 4.30
N ASN A 217 10.24 -0.08 5.26
CA ASN A 217 11.39 -1.00 5.22
C ASN A 217 11.47 -1.81 3.93
N ALA A 218 10.32 -2.22 3.39
CA ALA A 218 10.25 -2.97 2.12
C ALA A 218 10.73 -2.12 0.93
N VAL A 219 10.31 -0.86 0.87
CA VAL A 219 10.70 0.08 -0.18
C VAL A 219 12.19 0.41 -0.09
N ASN A 220 12.71 0.72 1.09
CA ASN A 220 14.14 1.02 1.26
C ASN A 220 15.01 -0.16 0.86
N ARG A 221 14.65 -1.39 1.28
CA ARG A 221 15.37 -2.60 0.86
C ARG A 221 15.33 -2.79 -0.65
N LEU A 222 14.20 -2.52 -1.30
CA LEU A 222 14.06 -2.61 -2.75
C LEU A 222 14.95 -1.57 -3.45
N LEU A 223 14.86 -0.29 -3.07
CA LEU A 223 15.65 0.79 -3.65
C LEU A 223 17.15 0.58 -3.42
N THR A 224 17.54 0.10 -2.24
CA THR A 224 18.94 -0.23 -1.94
C THR A 224 19.44 -1.35 -2.85
N LYS A 225 18.70 -2.47 -2.97
CA LYS A 225 19.07 -3.57 -3.88
C LYS A 225 19.15 -3.15 -5.34
N LEU A 226 18.22 -2.29 -5.78
CA LEU A 226 18.23 -1.76 -7.13
C LEU A 226 19.40 -0.80 -7.37
N SER A 227 19.90 -0.12 -6.33
CA SER A 227 20.98 0.87 -6.44
C SER A 227 22.40 0.32 -6.29
N LEU A 228 22.58 -0.92 -5.82
CA LEU A 228 23.92 -1.50 -5.60
C LEU A 228 24.84 -1.45 -6.82
N ASP A 229 24.30 -1.58 -8.03
CA ASP A 229 25.11 -1.58 -9.27
C ASP A 229 25.64 -0.19 -9.65
N PHE A 230 25.09 0.90 -9.10
CA PHE A 230 25.57 2.27 -9.36
C PHE A 230 26.65 2.69 -8.37
N MET A 231 26.86 1.91 -7.31
CA MET A 231 27.83 2.21 -6.27
C MET A 231 29.13 1.49 -6.59
N PRO A 232 30.29 2.16 -6.49
CA PRO A 232 31.55 1.56 -6.87
C PRO A 232 31.87 0.40 -5.93
N ALA A 233 32.17 -0.76 -6.51
CA ALA A 233 32.60 -1.93 -5.76
C ALA A 233 34.03 -1.73 -5.22
N ARG A 234 34.33 -2.35 -4.07
CA ARG A 234 35.68 -2.33 -3.50
C ARG A 234 36.66 -2.95 -4.51
N PRO A 235 37.73 -2.23 -4.91
CA PRO A 235 38.73 -2.77 -5.82
C PRO A 235 39.46 -3.97 -5.22
N ALA A 236 39.82 -4.93 -6.07
CA ALA A 236 40.62 -6.08 -5.66
C ALA A 236 41.98 -5.61 -5.11
N GLY A 237 42.35 -6.08 -3.91
CA GLY A 237 43.61 -5.70 -3.26
C GLY A 237 43.60 -4.38 -2.49
N TYR A 238 42.46 -3.66 -2.39
CA TYR A 238 42.42 -2.46 -1.58
C TYR A 238 42.41 -2.78 -0.08
N VAL A 239 43.42 -2.29 0.65
CA VAL A 239 43.52 -2.39 2.12
C VAL A 239 43.07 -1.05 2.72
N GLY A 240 41.90 -1.04 3.36
CA GLY A 240 41.29 0.16 3.93
C GLY A 240 39.76 0.06 3.98
N ASP A 241 39.15 1.01 4.67
CA ASP A 241 37.68 1.13 4.77
C ASP A 241 37.09 1.56 3.42
N TRP A 242 36.07 0.84 2.96
CA TRP A 242 35.33 1.16 1.74
C TRP A 242 33.92 1.62 2.10
N PRO A 243 33.37 2.66 1.45
CA PRO A 243 32.07 3.20 1.82
C PRO A 243 30.96 2.17 1.66
N THR A 244 30.06 2.14 2.64
CA THR A 244 28.84 1.35 2.56
C THR A 244 27.84 1.99 1.60
N PRO A 245 26.89 1.22 1.04
CA PRO A 245 25.83 1.77 0.19
C PRO A 245 25.08 2.96 0.78
N GLU A 246 24.83 2.91 2.08
CA GLU A 246 24.12 3.96 2.83
C GLU A 246 24.97 5.23 2.93
N GLN A 247 26.28 5.10 3.16
CA GLN A 247 27.22 6.23 3.16
C GLN A 247 27.33 6.88 1.78
N VAL A 248 27.33 6.10 0.70
CA VAL A 248 27.34 6.64 -0.67
C VAL A 248 26.07 7.47 -0.93
N VAL A 249 24.89 6.95 -0.60
CA VAL A 249 23.60 7.67 -0.77
C VAL A 249 23.58 8.95 0.07
N ARG A 250 24.04 8.87 1.33
CA ARG A 250 24.12 10.03 2.23
C ARG A 250 25.06 11.10 1.68
N ASN A 251 26.20 10.72 1.14
CA ASN A 251 27.17 11.68 0.62
C ASN A 251 26.70 12.35 -0.67
N ILE A 252 25.97 11.63 -1.53
CA ILE A 252 25.28 12.23 -2.68
C ILE A 252 24.24 13.25 -2.22
N SER A 253 23.50 12.97 -1.14
CA SER A 253 22.54 13.95 -0.63
C SER A 253 23.24 15.16 -0.02
N GLN A 254 24.40 15.00 0.65
CA GLN A 254 25.22 16.12 1.11
C GLN A 254 25.79 16.98 -0.04
N VAL A 255 26.22 16.37 -1.14
CA VAL A 255 26.62 17.10 -2.36
C VAL A 255 25.49 17.99 -2.85
N ALA A 256 24.25 17.51 -2.81
CA ALA A 256 23.08 18.28 -3.20
C ALA A 256 22.70 19.38 -2.20
N VAL A 257 22.85 19.14 -0.88
CA VAL A 257 22.67 20.19 0.15
C VAL A 257 23.67 21.32 -0.05
N ASN A 258 24.91 20.99 -0.42
CA ASN A 258 26.00 21.95 -0.61
C ASN A 258 26.08 22.50 -2.04
N ASN A 259 24.97 22.49 -2.78
CA ASN A 259 24.85 23.08 -4.12
C ASN A 259 25.89 22.55 -5.13
N TYR A 260 26.11 21.24 -5.18
CA TYR A 260 26.90 20.58 -6.23
C TYR A 260 28.27 21.23 -6.50
N PRO A 261 29.23 21.14 -5.56
CA PRO A 261 30.58 21.62 -5.79
C PRO A 261 31.21 21.00 -7.03
N LYS A 262 32.12 21.73 -7.68
CA LYS A 262 32.88 21.23 -8.82
C LYS A 262 33.89 20.20 -8.33
N PHE A 263 34.08 19.14 -9.10
CA PHE A 263 35.13 18.16 -8.81
C PHE A 263 36.45 18.62 -9.43
N THR A 264 37.53 18.49 -8.66
CA THR A 264 38.90 18.73 -9.09
C THR A 264 39.69 17.47 -8.75
N SER A 265 40.34 16.89 -9.75
CA SER A 265 41.04 15.62 -9.56
C SER A 265 42.33 15.80 -8.78
N THR A 266 42.45 15.02 -7.70
CA THR A 266 43.66 14.94 -6.88
C THR A 266 44.80 14.22 -7.58
N LEU A 267 44.52 13.45 -8.65
CA LEU A 267 45.54 12.75 -9.45
C LEU A 267 46.35 13.73 -10.30
N MET A 268 45.69 14.71 -10.92
CA MET A 268 46.35 15.70 -11.78
C MET A 268 46.94 16.87 -10.99
N PHE A 269 46.36 17.20 -9.84
CA PHE A 269 46.75 18.39 -9.07
C PHE A 269 47.08 18.05 -7.60
N PRO A 270 48.10 17.22 -7.30
CA PRO A 270 48.43 16.79 -5.94
C PRO A 270 48.86 17.93 -5.00
N ASN A 271 49.43 19.02 -5.54
CA ASN A 271 50.00 20.12 -4.75
C ASN A 271 49.04 21.30 -4.54
N SER A 272 47.96 21.41 -5.32
CA SER A 272 46.85 22.32 -4.98
C SER A 272 45.83 21.66 -4.04
N THR A 273 46.10 20.41 -3.63
CA THR A 273 45.17 19.49 -2.94
C THR A 273 45.74 18.91 -1.65
N GLY A 274 46.49 19.69 -0.87
CA GLY A 274 46.80 19.30 0.51
C GLY A 274 45.50 19.19 1.30
N ASP A 275 45.09 17.97 1.70
CA ASP A 275 43.98 17.54 2.60
C ASP A 275 42.60 18.27 2.55
N THR A 276 42.41 19.30 1.72
CA THR A 276 41.43 20.38 1.96
C THR A 276 40.44 20.58 0.79
N TYR A 277 40.41 19.71 -0.22
CA TYR A 277 39.40 19.80 -1.30
C TYR A 277 38.35 18.68 -1.31
N VAL A 278 38.58 17.54 -0.65
CA VAL A 278 37.47 16.64 -0.30
C VAL A 278 36.86 17.24 0.96
N PRO A 279 35.69 17.89 0.89
CA PRO A 279 35.13 18.56 2.07
C PRO A 279 34.90 17.55 3.18
N ASP A 280 34.99 17.98 4.44
CA ASP A 280 34.89 17.07 5.60
C ASP A 280 33.63 16.19 5.59
N TYR A 281 32.53 16.71 5.03
CA TYR A 281 31.28 15.97 4.88
C TYR A 281 31.33 14.80 3.88
N LEU A 282 32.40 14.66 3.07
CA LEU A 282 32.66 13.55 2.14
C LEU A 282 33.74 12.58 2.63
N ARG A 283 34.13 12.63 3.90
CA ARG A 283 35.18 11.78 4.46
C ARG A 283 34.95 10.28 4.19
N ASP A 284 33.71 9.81 4.27
CA ASP A 284 33.40 8.38 4.07
C ASP A 284 33.64 7.91 2.62
N VAL A 285 33.45 8.80 1.63
CA VAL A 285 33.66 8.48 0.19
C VAL A 285 35.01 8.97 -0.33
N ARG A 286 35.87 9.51 0.55
CA ARG A 286 37.24 9.90 0.22
C ARG A 286 38.00 8.84 -0.58
N PRO A 287 38.03 7.53 -0.23
CA PRO A 287 38.78 6.53 -1.00
C PRO A 287 38.29 6.35 -2.44
N VAL A 288 37.03 6.70 -2.72
CA VAL A 288 36.43 6.66 -4.06
C VAL A 288 36.81 7.91 -4.84
N VAL A 289 36.58 9.09 -4.25
CA VAL A 289 36.78 10.40 -4.90
C VAL A 289 38.25 10.65 -5.23
N LEU A 290 39.18 10.21 -4.36
CA LEU A 290 40.63 10.35 -4.61
C LEU A 290 41.12 9.58 -5.83
N ARG A 291 40.37 8.54 -6.23
CA ARG A 291 40.70 7.67 -7.39
C ARG A 291 39.95 8.08 -8.65
N ALA A 292 39.14 9.13 -8.60
CA ALA A 292 38.30 9.51 -9.71
C ALA A 292 39.11 10.10 -10.88
N HIS A 293 38.73 9.69 -12.09
CA HIS A 293 39.39 10.06 -13.33
C HIS A 293 39.36 11.59 -13.56
N PRO A 294 40.46 12.21 -14.03
CA PRO A 294 40.56 13.66 -14.16
C PRO A 294 39.60 14.31 -15.15
N SER A 295 39.10 13.55 -16.13
CA SER A 295 38.11 14.05 -17.10
C SER A 295 36.70 14.22 -16.51
N ILE A 296 36.43 13.68 -15.32
CA ILE A 296 35.15 13.89 -14.63
C ILE A 296 35.11 15.33 -14.12
N LYS A 297 33.99 16.03 -14.30
CA LYS A 297 33.81 17.44 -13.88
C LYS A 297 32.84 17.61 -12.70
N THR A 298 32.00 16.61 -12.46
CA THR A 298 30.95 16.65 -11.45
C THR A 298 31.33 15.85 -10.21
N MET A 299 31.06 16.40 -9.01
CA MET A 299 31.29 15.67 -7.76
C MET A 299 30.45 14.38 -7.68
N THR A 300 29.22 14.40 -8.20
CA THR A 300 28.36 13.21 -8.24
C THR A 300 28.96 12.10 -9.11
N GLY A 301 29.52 12.45 -10.28
CA GLY A 301 30.17 11.49 -11.17
C GLY A 301 31.43 10.88 -10.53
N ALA A 302 32.22 11.69 -9.82
CA ALA A 302 33.41 11.21 -9.11
C ALA A 302 33.08 10.19 -8.00
N ILE A 303 31.87 10.25 -7.44
CA ILE A 303 31.37 9.27 -6.45
C ILE A 303 30.80 8.02 -7.13
N LEU A 304 30.09 8.15 -8.25
CA LEU A 304 29.35 7.05 -8.87
C LEU A 304 30.21 6.21 -9.82
N HIS A 305 31.02 6.82 -10.67
CA HIS A 305 31.80 6.15 -11.70
C HIS A 305 33.26 6.64 -11.74
N PRO A 306 34.01 6.50 -10.63
CA PRO A 306 35.38 7.05 -10.54
C PRO A 306 36.32 6.57 -11.66
N PHE A 307 36.10 5.39 -12.24
CA PHE A 307 36.98 4.79 -13.25
C PHE A 307 36.56 5.05 -14.70
N GLU A 308 35.32 5.48 -14.96
CA GLU A 308 34.79 5.62 -16.32
C GLU A 308 34.48 7.10 -16.58
N PRO A 309 35.19 7.78 -17.51
CA PRO A 309 34.98 9.21 -17.74
C PRO A 309 33.66 9.52 -18.46
N SER A 310 33.09 8.54 -19.18
CA SER A 310 31.87 8.71 -19.95
C SER A 310 30.64 8.27 -19.15
N ASN A 311 29.85 9.26 -18.71
CA ASN A 311 28.56 9.03 -18.05
C ASN A 311 27.66 8.11 -18.87
N PHE A 312 27.56 8.35 -20.19
CA PHE A 312 26.67 7.58 -21.05
C PHE A 312 27.06 6.10 -21.10
N LYS A 313 28.35 5.80 -21.26
CA LYS A 313 28.85 4.42 -21.32
C LYS A 313 28.56 3.69 -20.01
N PHE A 314 28.87 4.32 -18.87
CA PHE A 314 28.58 3.76 -17.54
C PHE A 314 27.10 3.39 -17.37
N TYR A 315 26.18 4.31 -17.68
CA TYR A 315 24.75 4.05 -17.55
C TYR A 315 24.22 3.04 -18.58
N ALA A 316 24.78 3.00 -19.79
CA ALA A 316 24.41 2.02 -20.82
C ALA A 316 24.80 0.59 -20.42
N GLU A 317 26.02 0.40 -19.90
CA GLU A 317 26.48 -0.90 -19.40
C GLU A 317 25.64 -1.39 -18.22
N ILE A 318 25.34 -0.51 -17.26
CA ILE A 318 24.46 -0.83 -16.14
C ILE A 318 23.05 -1.16 -16.64
N CYS A 319 22.54 -0.44 -17.63
CA CYS A 319 21.23 -0.71 -18.23
C CYS A 319 21.15 -2.14 -18.78
N LEU A 320 22.12 -2.55 -19.60
CA LEU A 320 22.18 -3.90 -20.17
C LEU A 320 22.31 -4.96 -19.07
N LYS A 321 23.16 -4.73 -18.07
CA LYS A 321 23.31 -5.62 -16.91
C LYS A 321 22.00 -5.78 -16.12
N LYS A 322 21.29 -4.67 -15.87
CA LYS A 322 20.01 -4.65 -15.14
C LYS A 322 18.90 -5.36 -15.91
N LEU A 323 18.80 -5.14 -17.22
CA LEU A 323 17.81 -5.81 -18.07
C LEU A 323 17.96 -7.34 -18.01
N SER A 324 19.19 -7.85 -18.12
CA SER A 324 19.46 -9.29 -18.02
C SER A 324 19.22 -9.84 -16.61
N SER A 325 19.70 -9.16 -15.57
CA SER A 325 19.59 -9.65 -14.19
C SER A 325 18.14 -9.63 -13.69
N ILE A 326 17.42 -8.51 -13.84
CA ILE A 326 16.02 -8.37 -13.41
C ILE A 326 15.11 -9.26 -14.26
N GLY A 327 15.40 -9.38 -15.56
CA GLY A 327 14.62 -10.18 -16.50
C GLY A 327 14.46 -11.63 -16.07
N LYS A 328 15.54 -12.26 -15.58
CA LYS A 328 15.52 -13.65 -15.08
C LYS A 328 14.52 -13.84 -13.94
N TYR A 329 14.53 -12.94 -12.96
CA TYR A 329 13.66 -13.04 -11.78
C TYR A 329 12.20 -12.70 -12.10
N VAL A 330 11.98 -11.66 -12.91
CA VAL A 330 10.62 -11.25 -13.31
C VAL A 330 9.97 -12.30 -14.20
N PHE A 331 10.74 -12.89 -15.13
CA PHE A 331 10.26 -13.99 -15.95
C PHE A 331 9.85 -15.20 -15.09
N ALA A 332 10.71 -15.63 -14.17
CA ALA A 332 10.40 -16.72 -13.24
C ALA A 332 9.13 -16.43 -12.41
N LEU A 333 8.96 -15.19 -11.93
CA LEU A 333 7.78 -14.78 -11.18
C LEU A 333 6.50 -14.91 -12.02
N TYR A 334 6.49 -14.39 -13.25
CA TYR A 334 5.32 -14.48 -14.12
C TYR A 334 5.01 -15.90 -14.55
N LEU A 335 6.02 -16.74 -14.74
CA LEU A 335 5.85 -18.16 -15.02
C LEU A 335 5.15 -18.85 -13.84
N VAL A 336 5.63 -18.66 -12.61
CA VAL A 336 5.01 -19.22 -11.40
C VAL A 336 3.57 -18.73 -11.23
N LEU A 337 3.32 -17.43 -11.42
CA LEU A 337 1.96 -16.88 -11.33
C LEU A 337 1.03 -17.45 -12.40
N GLY A 338 1.53 -17.65 -13.62
CA GLY A 338 0.81 -18.32 -14.70
C GLY A 338 0.47 -19.77 -14.38
N LEU A 339 1.41 -20.53 -13.80
CA LEU A 339 1.14 -21.90 -13.36
C LEU A 339 0.08 -21.97 -12.25
N ILE A 340 0.09 -20.99 -11.33
CA ILE A 340 -0.93 -20.90 -10.27
C ILE A 340 -2.30 -20.56 -10.84
N SER A 341 -2.40 -19.66 -11.83
CA SER A 341 -3.70 -19.34 -12.46
C SER A 341 -4.29 -20.55 -13.17
N LEU A 342 -3.47 -21.31 -13.90
CA LEU A 342 -3.89 -22.55 -14.54
C LEU A 342 -4.44 -23.57 -13.53
N ARG A 343 -3.75 -23.78 -12.41
CA ARG A 343 -4.23 -24.67 -11.34
C ARG A 343 -5.58 -24.22 -10.76
N ARG A 344 -5.81 -22.90 -10.65
CA ARG A 344 -7.08 -22.36 -10.15
C ARG A 344 -8.23 -22.53 -11.14
N GLU A 345 -7.94 -22.37 -12.43
CA GLU A 345 -8.91 -22.58 -13.49
C GLU A 345 -9.30 -24.05 -13.61
N GLN A 346 -8.32 -24.96 -13.47
CA GLN A 346 -8.58 -26.40 -13.45
C GLN A 346 -9.47 -26.81 -12.27
N LYS A 347 -9.24 -26.25 -11.08
CA LYS A 347 -10.07 -26.51 -9.89
C LYS A 347 -11.50 -25.95 -10.00
N ARG A 348 -11.75 -25.07 -10.97
CA ARG A 348 -13.07 -24.45 -11.22
C ARG A 348 -13.92 -25.23 -12.23
N LYS A 349 -13.33 -26.11 -13.03
CA LYS A 349 -14.08 -26.99 -13.94
C LYS A 349 -14.49 -28.25 -13.20
N ASP A 350 -15.74 -28.67 -13.36
CA ASP A 350 -16.27 -29.89 -12.75
C ASP A 350 -15.56 -31.13 -13.33
N PRO A 351 -15.29 -32.16 -12.51
CA PRO A 351 -14.48 -33.32 -12.90
C PRO A 351 -15.18 -34.33 -13.83
N LYS A 352 -16.33 -34.00 -14.43
CA LYS A 352 -17.16 -34.96 -15.16
C LYS A 352 -16.81 -35.16 -16.64
N ASP A 353 -15.97 -34.31 -17.23
CA ASP A 353 -15.61 -34.36 -18.65
C ASP A 353 -14.10 -34.65 -18.86
N ALA A 354 -13.58 -35.71 -18.26
CA ALA A 354 -12.15 -36.03 -18.25
C ALA A 354 -11.79 -37.21 -19.18
N ASP A 355 -11.85 -36.98 -20.50
CA ASP A 355 -11.35 -37.92 -21.51
C ASP A 355 -9.86 -37.71 -21.83
N SER A 356 -9.21 -38.74 -22.40
CA SER A 356 -7.75 -38.87 -22.55
C SER A 356 -7.05 -37.80 -23.41
N GLU A 357 -7.81 -36.94 -24.11
CA GLU A 357 -7.33 -35.79 -24.89
C GLU A 357 -6.81 -34.63 -24.00
N GLU A 358 -7.02 -34.71 -22.68
CA GLU A 358 -6.64 -33.67 -21.72
C GLU A 358 -5.12 -33.40 -21.60
N ARG A 359 -4.24 -34.36 -21.94
CA ARG A 359 -2.78 -34.21 -21.70
C ARG A 359 -2.11 -33.28 -22.71
N THR A 360 -2.43 -33.40 -24.00
CA THR A 360 -1.95 -32.52 -25.07
C THR A 360 -2.48 -31.09 -24.87
N ASP A 361 -3.76 -30.98 -24.53
CA ASP A 361 -4.41 -29.71 -24.18
C ASP A 361 -3.78 -28.99 -22.98
N LYS A 362 -3.39 -29.74 -21.95
CA LYS A 362 -2.66 -29.20 -20.78
C LYS A 362 -1.29 -28.66 -21.18
N ILE A 363 -0.54 -29.38 -22.02
CA ILE A 363 0.77 -28.93 -22.50
C ILE A 363 0.63 -27.65 -23.34
N ILE A 364 -0.34 -27.61 -24.26
CA ILE A 364 -0.62 -26.43 -25.10
C ILE A 364 -1.01 -25.22 -24.23
N LYS A 365 -1.87 -25.40 -23.23
CA LYS A 365 -2.26 -24.32 -22.30
C LYS A 365 -1.11 -23.81 -21.45
N VAL A 366 -0.22 -24.69 -20.97
CA VAL A 366 1.00 -24.30 -20.26
C VAL A 366 1.93 -23.52 -21.19
N LEU A 367 2.11 -23.99 -22.42
CA LEU A 367 2.95 -23.30 -23.42
C LEU A 367 2.40 -21.92 -23.77
N GLN A 368 1.08 -21.82 -23.96
CA GLN A 368 0.40 -20.55 -24.25
C GLN A 368 0.50 -19.59 -23.06
N THR A 369 0.40 -20.08 -21.83
CA THR A 369 0.57 -19.26 -20.62
C THR A 369 2.01 -18.77 -20.47
N ALA A 370 3.00 -19.62 -20.77
CA ALA A 370 4.40 -19.22 -20.81
C ALA A 370 4.65 -18.16 -21.89
N LEU A 371 4.09 -18.35 -23.09
CA LEU A 371 4.20 -17.38 -24.19
C LEU A 371 3.56 -16.03 -23.84
N GLN A 372 2.42 -16.03 -23.15
CA GLN A 372 1.78 -14.80 -22.66
C GLN A 372 2.51 -14.15 -21.48
N ALA A 373 3.33 -14.91 -20.74
CA ALA A 373 4.16 -14.40 -19.65
C ALA A 373 5.37 -13.61 -20.17
N VAL A 374 5.94 -13.99 -21.33
CA VAL A 374 7.10 -13.32 -21.94
C VAL A 374 6.88 -11.81 -22.14
N PRO A 375 5.86 -11.32 -22.88
CA PRO A 375 5.69 -9.89 -23.11
C PRO A 375 5.40 -9.12 -21.81
N LYS A 376 4.69 -9.73 -20.86
CA LYS A 376 4.43 -9.15 -19.53
C LYS A 376 5.73 -9.01 -18.72
N ALA A 377 6.57 -10.04 -18.75
CA ALA A 377 7.85 -10.04 -18.08
C ALA A 377 8.82 -9.03 -18.69
N VAL A 378 8.89 -8.95 -20.02
CA VAL A 378 9.73 -7.97 -20.72
C VAL A 378 9.29 -6.54 -20.38
N ARG A 379 7.98 -6.22 -20.48
CA ARG A 379 7.47 -4.88 -20.14
C ARG A 379 7.77 -4.48 -18.70
N THR A 380 7.50 -5.36 -17.74
CA THR A 380 7.79 -5.10 -16.32
C THR A 380 9.31 -5.01 -16.06
N THR A 381 10.13 -5.79 -16.76
CA THR A 381 11.60 -5.73 -16.64
C THR A 381 12.13 -4.41 -17.17
N VAL A 382 11.71 -4.00 -18.38
CA VAL A 382 12.06 -2.70 -18.97
C VAL A 382 11.63 -1.58 -18.04
N PHE A 383 10.39 -1.64 -17.51
CA PHE A 383 9.90 -0.66 -16.56
C PHE A 383 10.80 -0.54 -15.32
N ILE A 384 11.12 -1.64 -14.63
CA ILE A 384 11.93 -1.59 -13.40
C ILE A 384 13.38 -1.18 -13.70
N ALA A 385 13.98 -1.76 -14.74
CA ALA A 385 15.37 -1.47 -15.12
C ALA A 385 15.52 0.00 -15.56
N MET A 386 14.69 0.46 -16.50
CA MET A 386 14.76 1.82 -17.02
C MET A 386 14.38 2.87 -15.98
N SER A 387 13.35 2.65 -15.16
CA SER A 387 13.03 3.57 -14.06
C SER A 387 14.19 3.69 -13.07
N THR A 388 14.87 2.59 -12.75
CA THR A 388 16.03 2.65 -11.86
C THR A 388 17.18 3.40 -12.52
N VAL A 389 17.59 3.00 -13.73
CA VAL A 389 18.74 3.60 -14.43
C VAL A 389 18.50 5.08 -14.73
N SER A 390 17.33 5.44 -15.24
CA SER A 390 16.97 6.83 -15.48
C SER A 390 16.97 7.66 -14.20
N ALA A 391 16.53 7.13 -13.07
CA ALA A 391 16.52 7.89 -11.81
C ALA A 391 17.93 8.27 -11.35
N TRP A 392 18.91 7.39 -11.52
CA TRP A 392 20.30 7.67 -11.19
C TRP A 392 20.97 8.55 -12.24
N ALA A 393 20.81 8.22 -13.53
CA ALA A 393 21.37 9.01 -14.63
C ALA A 393 20.89 10.46 -14.64
N ASN A 394 19.61 10.69 -14.30
CA ASN A 394 19.03 12.02 -14.23
C ASN A 394 19.68 12.91 -13.14
N ILE A 395 20.23 12.35 -12.06
CA ILE A 395 20.90 13.15 -11.02
C ILE A 395 22.10 13.89 -11.64
N GLU A 396 22.92 13.19 -12.40
CA GLU A 396 24.07 13.77 -13.08
C GLU A 396 23.68 14.61 -14.30
N LEU A 397 22.70 14.14 -15.09
CA LEU A 397 22.17 14.91 -16.22
C LEU A 397 21.69 16.30 -15.78
N PHE A 398 20.98 16.37 -14.65
CA PHE A 398 20.51 17.62 -14.07
C PHE A 398 21.63 18.49 -13.49
N GLN A 399 22.77 17.91 -13.13
CA GLN A 399 23.94 18.69 -12.75
C GLN A 399 24.60 19.36 -13.95
N HIS A 400 24.54 18.73 -15.14
CA HIS A 400 25.00 19.34 -16.40
C HIS A 400 23.99 20.33 -16.99
N LEU A 401 22.69 20.00 -16.90
CA LEU A 401 21.62 20.82 -17.48
C LEU A 401 21.26 22.05 -16.63
N PHE A 402 21.31 21.94 -15.30
CA PHE A 402 20.95 23.03 -14.39
C PHE A 402 22.17 23.55 -13.62
N GLY A 403 22.30 24.88 -13.53
CA GLY A 403 23.34 25.54 -12.75
C GLY A 403 23.32 25.12 -11.27
N SER A 404 24.47 25.10 -10.61
CA SER A 404 24.70 24.45 -9.29
C SER A 404 23.70 24.79 -8.16
N LYS A 405 23.09 25.98 -8.18
CA LYS A 405 22.13 26.47 -7.18
C LYS A 405 20.65 26.21 -7.50
N PHE A 406 20.32 25.86 -8.74
CA PHE A 406 18.91 25.75 -9.17
C PHE A 406 18.29 24.43 -8.70
N LEU A 407 17.29 24.48 -7.80
CA LEU A 407 16.53 23.32 -7.32
C LEU A 407 17.39 22.19 -6.70
N SER A 408 18.47 22.50 -5.97
CA SER A 408 19.47 21.50 -5.54
C SER A 408 18.87 20.25 -4.87
N LYS A 409 17.91 20.40 -3.95
CA LYS A 409 17.20 19.28 -3.30
C LYS A 409 16.04 18.72 -4.14
N HIS A 410 15.34 19.58 -4.87
CA HIS A 410 14.14 19.21 -5.64
C HIS A 410 14.46 18.44 -6.92
N ARG A 411 15.71 18.49 -7.43
CA ARG A 411 16.20 17.66 -8.54
C ARG A 411 15.93 16.18 -8.35
N PHE A 412 16.04 15.66 -7.12
CA PHE A 412 15.76 14.25 -6.84
C PHE A 412 14.27 13.92 -7.01
N LYS A 413 13.36 14.83 -6.64
CA LYS A 413 11.92 14.64 -6.90
C LYS A 413 11.65 14.63 -8.40
N PHE A 414 12.22 15.59 -9.13
CA PHE A 414 12.06 15.66 -10.58
C PHE A 414 12.68 14.45 -11.30
N SER A 415 13.82 13.96 -10.80
CA SER A 415 14.51 12.78 -11.34
C SER A 415 13.65 11.53 -11.18
N GLY A 416 13.15 11.29 -9.96
CA GLY A 416 12.21 10.20 -9.71
C GLY A 416 10.90 10.36 -10.50
N PHE A 417 10.43 11.58 -10.74
CA PHE A 417 9.25 11.80 -11.57
C PHE A 417 9.48 11.34 -13.03
N LEU A 418 10.54 11.82 -13.68
CA LEU A 418 10.87 11.42 -15.06
C LEU A 418 11.14 9.92 -15.17
N ALA A 419 11.86 9.37 -14.20
CA ALA A 419 12.12 7.94 -14.14
C ALA A 419 10.85 7.11 -13.94
N GLY A 420 9.85 7.64 -13.24
CA GLY A 420 8.56 6.98 -13.08
C GLY A 420 7.68 7.00 -14.33
N LEU A 421 7.97 7.84 -15.34
CA LEU A 421 7.22 7.85 -16.61
C LEU A 421 7.36 6.53 -17.38
N TRP A 422 8.41 5.76 -17.15
CA TRP A 422 8.56 4.40 -17.68
C TRP A 422 7.40 3.46 -17.28
N ALA A 423 6.59 3.81 -16.27
CA ALA A 423 5.35 3.11 -15.93
C ALA A 423 4.34 3.11 -17.10
N MET A 424 4.45 4.04 -18.05
CA MET A 424 3.63 4.04 -19.26
C MET A 424 3.83 2.77 -20.10
N ILE A 425 4.98 2.08 -19.99
CA ILE A 425 5.24 0.83 -20.71
C ILE A 425 4.56 -0.38 -20.04
N ASP A 426 4.45 -0.38 -18.70
CA ASP A 426 3.81 -1.45 -17.91
C ASP A 426 2.29 -1.21 -17.79
N GLN A 427 1.64 -0.84 -18.91
CA GLN A 427 0.18 -0.74 -18.99
C GLN A 427 -0.44 -2.13 -19.18
N GLY A 428 -1.22 -2.58 -18.19
CA GLY A 428 -1.94 -3.86 -18.23
C GLY A 428 -3.02 -3.99 -17.15
N SER A 429 -3.98 -4.89 -17.36
CA SER A 429 -5.13 -5.10 -16.47
C SER A 429 -4.73 -5.39 -15.01
N HIS A 430 -3.59 -6.04 -14.78
CA HIS A 430 -3.12 -6.44 -13.45
C HIS A 430 -2.10 -5.48 -12.79
N THR A 431 -1.74 -4.36 -13.44
CA THR A 431 -0.67 -3.48 -12.93
C THR A 431 -1.16 -2.39 -11.97
N ARG A 432 -2.47 -2.08 -11.97
CA ARG A 432 -3.13 -1.12 -11.04
C ARG A 432 -2.76 -1.35 -9.57
N GLY A 433 -2.69 -2.60 -9.13
CA GLY A 433 -2.34 -2.94 -7.75
C GLY A 433 -0.94 -2.47 -7.33
N ARG A 434 0.04 -2.54 -8.25
CA ARG A 434 1.42 -2.10 -8.00
C ARG A 434 1.51 -0.59 -7.87
N TYR A 435 0.85 0.13 -8.76
CA TYR A 435 0.83 1.60 -8.73
C TYR A 435 0.14 2.14 -7.48
N LEU A 436 -0.99 1.55 -7.08
CA LEU A 436 -1.65 1.92 -5.84
C LEU A 436 -0.82 1.56 -4.60
N PHE A 437 -0.08 0.45 -4.63
CA PHE A 437 0.86 0.13 -3.56
C PHE A 437 1.98 1.18 -3.45
N ALA A 438 2.62 1.52 -4.57
CA ALA A 438 3.64 2.57 -4.61
C ALA A 438 3.08 3.91 -4.13
N PHE A 439 1.88 4.29 -4.59
CA PHE A 439 1.22 5.53 -4.18
C PHE A 439 0.92 5.57 -2.68
N ARG A 440 0.44 4.47 -2.08
CA ARG A 440 0.26 4.37 -0.62
C ARG A 440 1.59 4.51 0.13
N ALA A 441 2.64 3.84 -0.34
CA ALA A 441 3.96 3.93 0.27
C ALA A 441 4.54 5.34 0.18
N ALA A 442 4.34 6.02 -0.96
CA ALA A 442 4.75 7.40 -1.16
C ALA A 442 3.96 8.37 -0.28
N GLY A 443 2.64 8.20 -0.15
CA GLY A 443 1.80 9.01 0.74
C GLY A 443 2.23 8.88 2.21
N LEU A 444 2.54 7.66 2.66
CA LEU A 444 3.06 7.42 4.01
C LEU A 444 4.45 8.06 4.21
N SER A 445 5.34 7.94 3.23
CA SER A 445 6.65 8.60 3.28
C SER A 445 6.50 10.12 3.34
N TYR A 446 5.64 10.70 2.50
CA TYR A 446 5.38 12.14 2.48
C TYR A 446 4.87 12.64 3.83
N TRP A 447 3.89 11.94 4.40
CA TRP A 447 3.38 12.22 5.73
C TRP A 447 4.50 12.27 6.78
N ARG A 448 5.33 11.23 6.82
CA ARG A 448 6.44 11.14 7.79
C ARG A 448 7.50 12.21 7.58
N VAL A 449 7.79 12.59 6.33
CA VAL A 449 8.68 13.72 6.01
C VAL A 449 8.09 15.03 6.55
N LEU A 450 6.80 15.29 6.35
CA LEU A 450 6.15 16.51 6.86
C LEU A 450 6.18 16.59 8.39
N VAL A 451 6.03 15.46 9.07
CA VAL A 451 6.15 15.36 10.53
C VAL A 451 7.61 15.61 10.96
N LYS A 452 8.58 14.99 10.29
CA LYS A 452 10.02 15.15 10.60
C LYS A 452 10.51 16.57 10.40
N GLU A 453 10.09 17.24 9.32
CA GLU A 453 10.42 18.64 9.04
C GLU A 453 9.67 19.63 9.96
N GLY A 454 8.81 19.16 10.86
CA GLY A 454 8.06 20.00 11.78
C GLY A 454 6.98 20.87 11.12
N ARG A 455 6.66 20.62 9.83
CA ARG A 455 5.61 21.36 9.09
C ARG A 455 4.21 21.07 9.62
N ILE A 456 4.01 19.87 10.17
CA ILE A 456 2.77 19.48 10.83
C ILE A 456 3.05 19.33 12.32
N LYS A 457 2.61 20.32 13.11
CA LYS A 457 2.58 20.23 14.57
C LYS A 457 1.33 19.45 14.99
N GLY A 458 1.47 18.41 15.80
CA GLY A 458 0.32 17.61 16.29
C GLY A 458 0.02 16.33 15.53
N ALA A 459 1.04 15.60 15.05
CA ALA A 459 0.85 14.33 14.34
C ALA A 459 0.10 13.24 15.15
N LYS A 460 0.07 13.36 16.49
CA LYS A 460 -0.61 12.42 17.38
C LYS A 460 -2.13 12.50 17.16
N GLY A 461 -2.68 11.53 16.43
CA GLY A 461 -4.13 11.37 16.25
C GLY A 461 -4.68 11.86 14.91
N LEU A 462 -3.90 12.50 14.04
CA LEU A 462 -4.39 12.89 12.70
C LEU A 462 -4.72 11.67 11.82
N GLU A 463 -4.00 10.57 12.02
CA GLU A 463 -4.31 9.28 11.41
C GLU A 463 -5.69 8.73 11.78
N VAL A 464 -6.19 9.05 12.98
CA VAL A 464 -7.56 8.68 13.41
C VAL A 464 -8.58 9.47 12.60
N TRP A 465 -8.36 10.77 12.43
CA TRP A 465 -9.22 11.63 11.62
C TRP A 465 -9.24 11.20 10.15
N PHE A 466 -8.07 10.94 9.55
CA PHE A 466 -8.00 10.46 8.17
C PHE A 466 -8.70 9.13 7.97
N PHE A 467 -8.54 8.21 8.93
CA PHE A 467 -9.27 6.95 8.90
C PHE A 467 -10.78 7.17 9.04
N ALA A 468 -11.23 7.94 10.02
CA ALA A 468 -12.65 8.18 10.29
C ALA A 468 -13.36 8.84 9.10
N TRP A 469 -12.77 9.89 8.53
CA TRP A 469 -13.29 10.56 7.34
C TRP A 469 -13.35 9.62 6.13
N SER A 470 -12.27 8.88 5.88
CA SER A 470 -12.21 7.99 4.73
C SER A 470 -13.14 6.80 4.89
N PHE A 471 -13.31 6.29 6.11
CA PHE A 471 -14.28 5.24 6.43
C PHE A 471 -15.73 5.73 6.26
N ALA A 472 -16.04 6.96 6.67
CA ALA A 472 -17.34 7.59 6.42
C ALA A 472 -17.68 7.66 4.92
N ILE A 473 -16.72 8.08 4.10
CA ILE A 473 -16.87 8.11 2.64
C ILE A 473 -17.08 6.70 2.08
N LEU A 474 -16.32 5.71 2.56
CA LEU A 474 -16.50 4.32 2.12
C LEU A 474 -17.88 3.76 2.44
N MET A 475 -18.39 3.99 3.65
CA MET A 475 -19.72 3.51 4.04
C MET A 475 -20.82 4.22 3.26
N CYS A 476 -20.68 5.52 3.01
CA CYS A 476 -21.59 6.29 2.16
C CYS A 476 -21.62 5.75 0.71
N LEU A 477 -20.46 5.54 0.09
CA LEU A 477 -20.40 5.00 -1.28
C LEU A 477 -20.91 3.57 -1.36
N PHE A 478 -20.62 2.74 -0.36
CA PHE A 478 -21.12 1.37 -0.29
C PHE A 478 -22.64 1.32 -0.17
N ASP A 479 -23.25 2.24 0.58
CA ASP A 479 -24.70 2.33 0.73
C ASP A 479 -25.39 2.80 -0.56
N ARG A 480 -24.80 3.79 -1.24
CA ARG A 480 -25.34 4.34 -2.48
C ARG A 480 -25.21 3.39 -3.67
N ASN A 481 -24.02 2.83 -3.87
CA ASN A 481 -23.78 1.88 -4.95
C ASN A 481 -22.66 0.87 -4.58
N PRO A 482 -23.02 -0.36 -4.18
CA PRO A 482 -22.04 -1.36 -3.82
C PRO A 482 -21.14 -1.80 -5.00
N LYS A 483 -21.48 -1.48 -6.26
CA LYS A 483 -20.68 -1.82 -7.46
C LYS A 483 -19.37 -1.03 -7.52
N VAL A 484 -19.37 0.20 -7.02
CA VAL A 484 -18.21 1.11 -7.01
C VAL A 484 -17.06 0.55 -6.16
N VAL A 485 -17.40 -0.22 -5.13
CA VAL A 485 -16.44 -0.79 -4.19
C VAL A 485 -15.66 -1.91 -4.89
N SER A 486 -14.41 -1.58 -5.25
CA SER A 486 -13.51 -2.53 -5.91
C SER A 486 -12.92 -3.55 -4.91
N GLY A 487 -13.29 -4.81 -5.11
CA GLY A 487 -12.76 -5.96 -4.36
C GLY A 487 -13.82 -6.71 -3.57
N LYS A 488 -14.01 -7.99 -3.91
CA LYS A 488 -15.01 -8.89 -3.28
C LYS A 488 -14.85 -8.96 -1.76
N PHE A 489 -13.61 -9.01 -1.27
CA PHE A 489 -13.35 -9.08 0.17
C PHE A 489 -13.78 -7.80 0.90
N LEU A 490 -13.48 -6.63 0.33
CA LEU A 490 -13.82 -5.36 0.96
C LEU A 490 -15.34 -5.16 1.00
N ARG A 491 -16.06 -5.50 -0.07
CA ARG A 491 -17.53 -5.49 -0.08
C ARG A 491 -18.14 -6.39 0.99
N LYS A 492 -17.61 -7.60 1.17
CA LYS A 492 -18.04 -8.52 2.23
C LYS A 492 -17.78 -7.96 3.62
N VAL A 493 -16.65 -7.29 3.84
CA VAL A 493 -16.33 -6.66 5.13
C VAL A 493 -17.27 -5.50 5.42
N LEU A 494 -17.53 -4.61 4.45
CA LEU A 494 -18.46 -3.50 4.62
C LEU A 494 -19.91 -4.00 4.81
N GLY A 495 -20.30 -5.04 4.08
CA GLY A 495 -21.59 -5.74 4.26
C GLY A 495 -21.74 -6.33 5.65
N PHE A 496 -20.69 -6.98 6.17
CA PHE A 496 -20.68 -7.50 7.54
C PHE A 496 -20.78 -6.38 8.59
N ILE A 497 -20.09 -5.25 8.38
CA ILE A 497 -20.17 -4.10 9.29
C ILE A 497 -21.59 -3.50 9.29
N LYS A 498 -22.28 -3.48 8.15
CA LYS A 498 -23.62 -2.91 8.03
C LYS A 498 -24.71 -3.87 8.56
N ASN A 499 -24.73 -5.11 8.08
CA ASN A 499 -25.88 -6.03 8.20
C ASN A 499 -25.52 -7.42 8.79
N ASP A 500 -24.32 -7.63 9.34
CA ASP A 500 -23.83 -8.95 9.82
C ASP A 500 -23.67 -10.03 8.74
N GLU A 501 -23.94 -9.71 7.47
CA GLU A 501 -23.80 -10.65 6.36
C GLU A 501 -22.43 -10.56 5.69
N PHE A 502 -21.65 -11.65 5.78
CA PHE A 502 -20.40 -11.80 5.01
C PHE A 502 -20.66 -12.32 3.59
N LYS A 503 -21.60 -11.70 2.87
CA LYS A 503 -21.96 -12.00 1.48
C LYS A 503 -21.59 -10.84 0.58
N ASP A 504 -21.20 -11.13 -0.66
CA ASP A 504 -20.96 -10.07 -1.64
C ASP A 504 -22.34 -9.66 -2.19
N PRO A 505 -22.78 -8.40 -2.02
CA PRO A 505 -24.09 -7.95 -2.50
C PRO A 505 -24.27 -8.18 -4.01
N LEU A 506 -23.17 -8.23 -4.77
CA LEU A 506 -23.21 -8.44 -6.22
C LEU A 506 -23.27 -9.92 -6.63
N SER A 507 -23.04 -10.89 -5.73
CA SER A 507 -23.10 -12.31 -6.12
C SER A 507 -24.53 -12.83 -6.31
N GLY A 508 -25.53 -12.09 -5.85
CA GLY A 508 -26.95 -12.39 -6.12
C GLY A 508 -27.38 -11.94 -7.52
N GLU A 509 -26.92 -10.77 -7.98
CA GLU A 509 -27.25 -10.25 -9.31
C GLU A 509 -26.62 -11.07 -10.45
N GLU A 510 -25.44 -11.67 -10.24
CA GLU A 510 -24.81 -12.57 -11.23
C GLU A 510 -25.61 -13.86 -11.47
N LYS A 511 -26.39 -14.34 -10.47
CA LYS A 511 -27.25 -15.53 -10.63
C LYS A 511 -28.53 -15.24 -11.40
N ILE A 512 -29.11 -14.05 -11.24
CA ILE A 512 -30.38 -13.66 -11.89
C ILE A 512 -30.19 -13.39 -13.39
N LYS A 513 -28.95 -13.16 -13.85
CA LYS A 513 -28.64 -13.02 -15.29
C LYS A 513 -28.23 -14.32 -15.97
N SER A 514 -28.12 -15.42 -15.22
CA SER A 514 -27.72 -16.74 -15.73
C SER A 514 -28.84 -17.78 -15.71
N ASP A 515 -30.01 -17.41 -15.18
CA ASP A 515 -31.29 -18.07 -15.38
C ASP A 515 -32.10 -17.24 -16.40
#